data_AF-A0A4Q7Y5R3-F1
#
_entry.id   AF-A0A4Q7Y5R3-F1
#
_cell.length_a   1.000
_cell.length_b   1.000
_cell.length_c   1.000
_cell.angle_alpha   90.00
_cell.angle_beta   90.00
_cell.angle_gamma   90.00
#
_symmetry.space_group_name_H-M   'P 1'
#
loop_
_entity.id
_entity.type
_entity.pdbx_description
1 polymer ?
#
loop_
_entity_poly.entity_id
_entity_poly.type
_entity_poly.pdbx_seq_one_letter_code
_entity_poly.pdbx_strand_id
1 'polypeptide(L)'
;MPFEVGDVVVRRLDDEHWAVVEPLAYRGKWDRFVVPAGFVTDFATVPRVVVWLVPRFGRYTAAAILHDWLVTEGIAGGVVTARQADGIFRRVMRESGVPVVRRWLMWCGVRWGAFGDPVRGKGWWISAPGVLAISLLAAPVVVPPAVLIAAALLVYGVVERAVGVLTGSPTQDAGSFRT
;
A
#
# COMPACT_ATOMS: atom_id res chain seq x y z
N MET A 1 8.30 3.64 19.40
CA MET A 1 8.29 3.45 17.93
C MET A 1 9.33 2.40 17.58
N PRO A 2 9.06 1.44 16.67
CA PRO A 2 10.00 0.36 16.31
C PRO A 2 11.11 0.80 15.34
N PHE A 3 11.00 2.01 14.78
CA PHE A 3 12.03 2.63 13.94
C PHE A 3 13.02 3.40 14.81
N GLU A 4 14.30 3.30 14.45
CA GLU A 4 15.39 3.98 15.17
C GLU A 4 15.35 5.50 14.94
N VAL A 5 14.84 5.94 13.79
CA VAL A 5 14.55 7.34 13.47
C VAL A 5 13.05 7.58 13.62
N GLY A 6 12.68 8.64 14.33
CA GLY A 6 11.28 8.95 14.65
C GLY A 6 10.47 9.48 13.46
N ASP A 7 11.16 10.13 12.52
CA ASP A 7 10.56 10.81 11.38
C ASP A 7 10.88 10.11 10.06
N VAL A 8 9.94 10.23 9.11
CA VAL A 8 10.11 9.76 7.74
C VAL A 8 10.30 10.98 6.85
N VAL A 9 11.52 11.17 6.35
CA VAL A 9 11.84 12.27 5.43
C VAL A 9 11.90 11.74 4.00
N VAL A 10 11.03 12.28 3.15
CA VAL A 10 10.93 11.91 1.73
C VAL A 10 10.98 13.14 0.83
N ARG A 11 11.56 12.96 -0.36
CA ARG A 11 11.56 13.94 -1.45
C ARG A 11 10.63 13.45 -2.55
N ARG A 12 9.64 14.26 -2.93
CA ARG A 12 8.76 13.97 -4.07
C ARG A 12 9.58 13.93 -5.37
N LEU A 13 9.39 12.88 -6.16
CA LEU A 13 9.95 12.77 -7.52
C LEU A 13 8.89 13.14 -8.56
N ASP A 14 7.69 12.56 -8.44
CA ASP A 14 6.54 12.82 -9.30
C ASP A 14 5.22 12.72 -8.49
N ASP A 15 4.08 12.46 -9.14
CA ASP A 15 2.77 12.34 -8.50
C ASP A 15 2.58 11.02 -7.75
N GLU A 16 3.37 10.00 -8.08
CA GLU A 16 3.23 8.62 -7.60
C GLU A 16 4.47 8.12 -6.85
N HIS A 17 5.62 8.77 -6.99
CA HIS A 17 6.90 8.30 -6.45
C HIS A 17 7.59 9.33 -5.54
N TRP A 18 8.19 8.80 -4.48
CA TRP A 18 8.99 9.53 -3.51
C TRP A 18 10.33 8.83 -3.27
N ALA A 19 11.38 9.61 -3.07
CA ALA A 19 12.68 9.12 -2.66
C ALA A 19 12.87 9.30 -1.15
N VAL A 20 13.28 8.26 -0.45
CA VAL A 20 13.69 8.32 0.96
C VAL A 20 14.95 9.18 1.07
N VAL A 21 14.92 10.21 1.92
CA VAL A 21 16.06 11.14 2.07
C VAL A 21 17.08 10.62 3.08
N GLU A 22 16.60 10.04 4.18
CA GLU A 22 17.44 9.53 5.26
C GLU A 22 17.23 8.01 5.44
N PRO A 23 18.29 7.25 5.79
CA PRO A 23 18.14 5.81 5.97
C PRO A 23 17.07 5.46 7.01
N LEU A 24 16.07 4.68 6.60
CA LEU A 24 15.01 4.23 7.50
C LEU A 24 15.42 2.88 8.11
N ALA A 25 15.88 2.92 9.35
CA ALA A 25 16.27 1.73 10.11
C ALA A 25 15.11 1.21 10.98
N TYR A 26 14.66 -0.01 10.69
CA TYR A 26 13.73 -0.76 11.52
C TYR A 26 14.48 -1.76 12.39
N ARG A 27 14.17 -1.77 13.69
CA ARG A 27 14.71 -2.74 14.64
C ARG A 27 13.58 -3.53 15.28
N GLY A 28 13.40 -4.75 14.78
CA GLY A 28 12.51 -5.71 15.41
C GLY A 28 13.20 -6.48 16.53
N LYS A 29 12.49 -7.48 17.08
CA LYS A 29 12.99 -8.30 18.19
C LYS A 29 14.21 -9.14 17.81
N TRP A 30 14.26 -9.63 16.57
CA TRP A 30 15.28 -10.56 16.08
C TRP A 30 15.88 -10.16 14.74
N ASP A 31 15.33 -9.12 14.12
CA ASP A 31 15.60 -8.69 12.76
C ASP A 31 15.89 -7.18 12.75
N ARG A 32 16.85 -6.77 11.91
CA ARG A 32 17.14 -5.36 11.63
C ARG A 32 17.18 -5.17 10.14
N PHE A 33 16.43 -4.20 9.66
CA PHE A 33 16.37 -3.83 8.24
C PHE A 33 16.69 -2.35 8.10
N VAL A 34 17.44 -2.00 7.07
CA VAL A 34 17.80 -0.61 6.78
C VAL A 34 17.43 -0.34 5.34
N VAL A 35 16.44 0.53 5.14
CA VAL A 35 16.12 1.06 3.81
C VAL A 35 17.12 2.17 3.53
N PRO A 36 17.93 2.07 2.46
CA PRO A 36 18.94 3.07 2.16
C PRO A 36 18.31 4.40 1.73
N ALA A 37 19.03 5.50 1.99
CA ALA A 37 18.71 6.78 1.39
C ALA A 37 18.77 6.67 -0.15
N GLY A 38 17.85 7.35 -0.83
CA GLY A 38 17.66 7.28 -2.27
C GLY A 38 16.71 6.16 -2.74
N PHE A 39 16.24 5.27 -1.86
CA PHE A 39 15.23 4.28 -2.21
C PHE A 39 13.94 4.95 -2.69
N VAL A 40 13.42 4.49 -3.83
CA VAL A 40 12.18 5.00 -4.43
C VAL A 40 11.01 4.14 -3.99
N THR A 41 9.96 4.79 -3.50
CA THR A 41 8.74 4.18 -2.94
C THR A 41 7.52 4.90 -3.49
N ASP A 42 6.45 4.15 -3.74
CA ASP A 42 5.10 4.65 -4.04
C ASP A 42 4.19 4.65 -2.78
N PHE A 43 4.79 4.31 -1.63
CA PHE A 43 4.19 4.00 -0.35
C PHE A 43 3.20 2.83 -0.41
N ALA A 44 1.99 3.14 -0.85
CA ALA A 44 0.91 2.21 -0.92
C ALA A 44 0.07 2.60 -2.13
N THR A 45 0.17 1.82 -3.19
CA THR A 45 -0.80 1.87 -4.28
C THR A 45 -2.15 1.38 -3.74
N VAL A 46 -3.02 2.34 -3.40
CA VAL A 46 -4.37 2.08 -2.87
C VAL A 46 -5.41 2.48 -3.90
N PRO A 47 -6.36 1.61 -4.29
CA PRO A 47 -7.45 2.01 -5.18
C PRO A 47 -8.26 3.16 -4.57
N ARG A 48 -8.58 4.19 -5.37
CA ARG A 48 -9.29 5.41 -4.91
C ARG A 48 -10.60 5.09 -4.18
N VAL A 49 -11.27 4.03 -4.58
CA VAL A 49 -12.52 3.53 -3.97
C VAL A 49 -12.40 3.11 -2.50
N VAL A 50 -11.18 2.83 -2.02
CA VAL A 50 -10.91 2.42 -0.63
C VAL A 50 -9.96 3.37 0.12
N VAL A 51 -9.61 4.51 -0.46
CA VAL A 51 -8.74 5.53 0.18
C VAL A 51 -9.35 6.08 1.47
N TRP A 52 -10.67 6.15 1.56
CA TRP A 52 -11.40 6.54 2.78
C TRP A 52 -11.11 5.61 3.97
N LEU A 53 -10.78 4.35 3.70
CA LEU A 53 -10.54 3.32 4.70
C LEU A 53 -9.05 3.20 5.05
N VAL A 54 -8.22 3.20 4.02
CA VAL A 54 -6.76 3.15 4.07
C VAL A 54 -6.24 4.33 3.25
N PRO A 55 -5.88 5.45 3.90
CA PRO A 55 -5.24 6.57 3.21
C PRO A 55 -3.93 6.15 2.50
N ARG A 56 -3.28 7.04 1.76
CA ARG A 56 -1.93 6.74 1.21
C ARG A 56 -0.83 6.79 2.28
N PHE A 57 -1.01 7.66 3.27
CA PHE A 57 -0.04 7.90 4.33
C PHE A 57 -0.71 7.91 5.72
N GLY A 58 0.11 7.64 6.74
CA GLY A 58 -0.30 7.67 8.13
C GLY A 58 0.67 6.90 9.02
N ARG A 59 0.16 6.33 10.11
CA ARG A 59 0.98 5.58 11.08
C ARG A 59 1.72 4.37 10.50
N TYR A 60 1.36 3.91 9.29
CA TYR A 60 2.00 2.81 8.59
C TYR A 60 2.95 3.26 7.47
N THR A 61 3.15 4.56 7.22
CA THR A 61 4.00 5.03 6.11
C THR A 61 5.40 4.42 6.18
N ALA A 62 6.05 4.46 7.36
CA ALA A 62 7.35 3.82 7.55
C ALA A 62 7.32 2.29 7.31
N ALA A 63 6.22 1.63 7.70
CA ALA A 63 6.03 0.20 7.44
C ALA A 63 5.88 -0.09 5.94
N ALA A 64 5.23 0.81 5.21
CA ALA A 64 5.00 0.71 3.77
C ALA A 64 6.32 0.85 2.99
N ILE A 65 7.13 1.89 3.31
CA ILE A 65 8.48 2.05 2.76
C ILE A 65 9.34 0.80 2.98
N LEU A 66 9.33 0.28 4.22
CA LEU A 66 10.06 -0.95 4.55
C LEU A 66 9.55 -2.15 3.75
N HIS A 67 8.24 -2.26 3.55
CA HIS A 67 7.64 -3.34 2.77
C HIS A 67 8.03 -3.27 1.30
N ASP A 68 7.99 -2.09 0.69
CA ASP A 68 8.42 -1.88 -0.71
C ASP A 68 9.87 -2.32 -0.91
N TRP A 69 10.76 -1.90 -0.01
CA TRP A 69 12.16 -2.29 -0.05
C TRP A 69 12.36 -3.80 0.16
N LEU A 70 11.64 -4.40 1.10
CA LEU A 70 11.70 -5.84 1.34
C LEU A 70 11.16 -6.65 0.14
N VAL A 71 10.14 -6.15 -0.55
CA VAL A 71 9.54 -6.82 -1.71
C VAL A 71 10.44 -6.71 -2.94
N THR A 72 11.09 -5.56 -3.14
CA THR A 72 11.97 -5.32 -4.29
C THR A 72 13.34 -5.93 -4.05
N GLU A 73 14.11 -5.35 -3.13
CA GLU A 73 15.49 -5.73 -2.85
C GLU A 73 15.60 -6.95 -1.93
N GLY A 74 14.73 -7.05 -0.92
CA GLY A 74 14.79 -8.13 0.06
C GLY A 74 14.48 -9.51 -0.52
N ILE A 75 13.54 -9.59 -1.47
CA ILE A 75 13.23 -10.83 -2.20
C ILE A 75 14.31 -11.15 -3.23
N ALA A 76 14.75 -10.15 -4.01
CA ALA A 76 15.78 -10.34 -5.03
C ALA A 76 17.11 -10.81 -4.41
N GLY A 77 17.49 -10.25 -3.25
CA GLY A 77 18.67 -10.66 -2.49
C GLY A 77 18.50 -11.93 -1.67
N GLY A 78 17.32 -12.58 -1.68
CA GLY A 78 17.05 -13.80 -0.93
C GLY A 78 17.01 -13.64 0.59
N VAL A 79 16.94 -12.40 1.09
CA VAL A 79 16.89 -12.08 2.53
C VAL A 79 15.54 -12.47 3.13
N VAL A 80 14.46 -12.27 2.37
CA VAL A 80 13.09 -12.60 2.78
C VAL A 80 12.29 -13.20 1.63
N THR A 81 11.32 -14.05 1.98
CA THR A 81 10.25 -14.47 1.05
C THR A 81 9.14 -13.43 1.02
N ALA A 82 8.33 -13.41 -0.06
CA ALA A 82 7.16 -12.53 -0.14
C ALA A 82 6.23 -12.64 1.07
N ARG A 83 5.98 -13.88 1.55
CA ARG A 83 5.15 -14.12 2.76
C ARG A 83 5.78 -13.52 4.02
N GLN A 84 7.11 -13.60 4.15
CA GLN A 84 7.82 -13.00 5.28
C GLN A 84 7.76 -11.48 5.20
N ALA A 85 7.95 -10.87 4.02
CA ALA A 85 7.82 -9.43 3.82
C ALA A 85 6.41 -8.94 4.24
N ASP A 86 5.34 -9.58 3.77
CA ASP A 86 3.97 -9.22 4.14
C ASP A 86 3.71 -9.44 5.65
N GLY A 87 4.30 -10.48 6.23
CA GLY A 87 4.24 -10.76 7.67
C GLY A 87 4.95 -9.71 8.52
N ILE A 88 6.14 -9.26 8.07
CA ILE A 88 6.91 -8.17 8.68
C ILE A 88 6.10 -6.89 8.59
N PHE A 89 5.54 -6.56 7.42
CA PHE A 89 4.68 -5.39 7.24
C PHE A 89 3.54 -5.34 8.27
N ARG A 90 2.80 -6.44 8.44
CA ARG A 90 1.74 -6.54 9.46
C ARG A 90 2.26 -6.39 10.90
N ARG A 91 3.45 -6.91 11.18
CA ARG A 91 4.12 -6.80 12.49
C ARG A 91 4.51 -5.35 12.79
N VAL A 92 5.16 -4.69 11.85
CA VAL A 92 5.60 -3.29 11.99
C VAL A 92 4.40 -2.36 12.14
N MET A 93 3.30 -2.60 11.40
CA MET A 93 2.04 -1.88 11.59
C MET A 93 1.48 -2.03 13.02
N ARG A 94 1.52 -3.24 13.60
CA ARG A 94 1.11 -3.46 14.99
C ARG A 94 1.98 -2.65 15.95
N GLU A 95 3.30 -2.66 15.76
CA GLU A 95 4.26 -1.93 16.60
C GLU A 95 4.16 -0.41 16.45
N SER A 96 3.67 0.05 15.29
CA SER A 96 3.39 1.47 15.00
C SER A 96 1.98 1.90 15.45
N GLY A 97 1.26 1.05 16.18
CA GLY A 97 -0.04 1.39 16.76
C GLY A 97 -1.19 1.47 15.75
N VAL A 98 -1.10 0.73 14.63
CA VAL A 98 -2.18 0.61 13.65
C VAL A 98 -3.28 -0.33 14.20
N PRO A 99 -4.57 0.08 14.15
CA PRO A 99 -5.69 -0.75 14.62
C PRO A 99 -5.73 -2.14 13.98
N VAL A 100 -6.24 -3.12 14.72
CA VAL A 100 -6.23 -4.54 14.34
C VAL A 100 -6.92 -4.77 13.00
N VAL A 101 -8.11 -4.22 12.80
CA VAL A 101 -8.87 -4.39 11.55
C VAL A 101 -8.08 -3.81 10.38
N ARG A 102 -7.63 -2.56 10.48
CA ARG A 102 -6.90 -1.88 9.40
C ARG A 102 -5.65 -2.64 8.97
N ARG A 103 -4.81 -3.09 9.92
CA ARG A 103 -3.58 -3.84 9.58
C ARG A 103 -3.86 -5.19 8.90
N TRP A 104 -4.98 -5.85 9.22
CA TRP A 104 -5.39 -7.10 8.57
C TRP A 104 -5.95 -6.86 7.17
N LEU A 105 -6.71 -5.78 6.97
CA LEU A 105 -7.19 -5.40 5.64
C LEU A 105 -6.02 -5.00 4.72
N MET A 106 -5.07 -4.22 5.23
CA MET A 106 -3.85 -3.87 4.51
C MET A 106 -3.01 -5.11 4.18
N TRP A 107 -2.85 -6.03 5.13
CA TRP A 107 -2.21 -7.33 4.87
C TRP A 107 -2.93 -8.12 3.78
N CYS A 108 -4.27 -8.15 3.80
CA CYS A 108 -5.07 -8.80 2.78
C CYS A 108 -4.85 -8.17 1.39
N GLY A 109 -4.81 -6.84 1.31
CA GLY A 109 -4.53 -6.10 0.07
C GLY A 109 -3.18 -6.45 -0.54
N VAL A 110 -2.09 -6.42 0.23
CA VAL A 110 -0.75 -6.78 -0.28
C VAL A 110 -0.67 -8.25 -0.70
N ARG A 111 -1.42 -9.15 -0.05
CA ARG A 111 -1.51 -10.56 -0.46
C ARG A 111 -2.27 -10.76 -1.76
N TRP A 112 -3.36 -10.03 -1.97
CA TRP A 112 -4.08 -10.02 -3.25
C TRP A 112 -3.17 -9.52 -4.38
N GLY A 113 -2.45 -8.41 -4.16
CA GLY A 113 -1.48 -7.89 -5.13
C GLY A 113 -0.36 -8.89 -5.44
N ALA A 114 0.10 -9.64 -4.43
CA ALA A 114 1.12 -10.67 -4.62
C ALA A 114 0.66 -11.86 -5.47
N PHE A 115 -0.64 -12.16 -5.57
CA PHE A 115 -1.13 -13.31 -6.34
C PHE A 115 -0.97 -13.13 -7.86
N GLY A 116 -0.97 -11.89 -8.36
CA GLY A 116 -0.73 -11.58 -9.77
C GLY A 116 0.74 -11.51 -10.16
N ASP A 117 1.65 -11.60 -9.19
CA ASP A 117 3.09 -11.41 -9.40
C ASP A 117 3.80 -12.78 -9.54
N PRO A 118 4.59 -13.02 -10.61
CA PRO A 118 5.28 -14.30 -10.84
C PRO A 118 6.25 -14.72 -9.73
N VAL A 119 6.84 -13.76 -9.04
CA VAL A 119 7.82 -13.98 -7.96
C VAL A 119 7.10 -14.12 -6.63
N ARG A 120 6.18 -13.21 -6.32
CA ARG A 120 5.49 -13.14 -5.01
C ARG A 120 4.31 -14.11 -4.88
N GLY A 121 3.77 -14.56 -6.01
CA GLY A 121 2.65 -15.50 -6.11
C GLY A 121 3.02 -16.96 -5.83
N LYS A 122 4.32 -17.27 -5.68
CA LYS A 122 4.76 -18.62 -5.31
C LYS A 122 4.15 -19.04 -3.96
N GLY A 123 3.45 -20.18 -3.96
CA GLY A 123 2.74 -20.68 -2.77
C GLY A 123 1.49 -19.87 -2.40
N TRP A 124 0.82 -19.23 -3.38
CA TRP A 124 -0.41 -18.46 -3.17
C TRP A 124 -1.50 -19.27 -2.45
N TRP A 125 -1.64 -20.56 -2.78
CA TRP A 125 -2.64 -21.48 -2.23
C TRP A 125 -2.54 -21.62 -0.71
N ILE A 126 -1.35 -21.46 -0.12
CA ILE A 126 -1.15 -21.54 1.33
C ILE A 126 -1.75 -20.29 2.02
N SER A 127 -1.72 -19.13 1.37
CA SER A 127 -2.30 -17.89 1.91
C SER A 127 -3.76 -17.69 1.52
N ALA A 128 -4.22 -18.33 0.44
CA ALA A 128 -5.54 -18.09 -0.14
C ALA A 128 -6.71 -18.30 0.85
N PRO A 129 -6.77 -19.36 1.67
CA PRO A 129 -7.89 -19.54 2.61
C PRO A 129 -8.02 -18.39 3.61
N GLY A 130 -6.90 -17.92 4.17
CA GLY A 130 -6.90 -16.81 5.12
C GLY A 130 -7.26 -15.48 4.48
N VAL A 131 -6.75 -15.23 3.26
CA VAL A 131 -7.09 -14.04 2.47
C VAL A 131 -8.58 -14.01 2.13
N LEU A 132 -9.14 -15.14 1.69
CA LEU A 132 -10.56 -15.28 1.38
C LEU A 132 -11.44 -15.11 2.62
N ALA A 133 -11.09 -15.72 3.75
CA ALA A 133 -11.83 -15.58 4.99
C ALA A 133 -11.90 -14.12 5.46
N ILE A 134 -10.76 -13.40 5.46
CA ILE A 134 -10.72 -11.98 5.83
C ILE A 134 -11.51 -11.14 4.82
N SER A 135 -11.36 -11.42 3.53
CA SER A 135 -12.09 -10.69 2.47
C SER A 135 -13.60 -10.87 2.62
N LEU A 136 -14.07 -12.09 2.89
CA LEU A 136 -15.48 -12.38 3.10
C LEU A 136 -16.05 -11.65 4.33
N LEU A 137 -15.29 -11.60 5.43
CA LEU A 137 -15.67 -10.86 6.63
C LEU A 137 -15.69 -9.34 6.42
N ALA A 138 -14.77 -8.83 5.61
CA ALA A 138 -14.66 -7.40 5.31
C ALA A 138 -15.69 -6.94 4.28
N ALA A 139 -16.12 -7.81 3.37
CA ALA A 139 -16.93 -7.46 2.22
C ALA A 139 -18.23 -6.70 2.56
N PRO A 140 -19.04 -7.10 3.57
CA PRO A 140 -20.27 -6.38 3.91
C PRO A 140 -20.04 -4.92 4.35
N VAL A 141 -18.85 -4.62 4.88
CA VAL A 141 -18.50 -3.29 5.38
C VAL A 141 -17.80 -2.45 4.30
N VAL A 142 -16.96 -3.08 3.48
CA VAL A 142 -16.09 -2.38 2.52
C VAL A 142 -16.75 -2.21 1.15
N VAL A 143 -17.48 -3.22 0.67
CA VAL A 143 -18.02 -3.24 -0.70
C VAL A 143 -19.10 -2.17 -0.92
N PRO A 144 -20.11 -1.97 -0.04
CA PRO A 144 -21.15 -0.97 -0.31
C PRO A 144 -20.60 0.46 -0.44
N PRO A 145 -19.73 0.96 0.47
CA PRO A 145 -19.10 2.27 0.27
C PRO A 145 -18.21 2.33 -0.96
N ALA A 146 -17.45 1.27 -1.26
CA ALA A 146 -16.58 1.24 -2.43
C ALA A 146 -17.37 1.33 -3.75
N VAL A 147 -18.51 0.66 -3.86
CA VAL A 147 -19.40 0.74 -5.03
C VAL A 147 -19.98 2.15 -5.18
N LEU A 148 -20.45 2.76 -4.08
CA LEU A 148 -20.95 4.13 -4.10
C LEU A 148 -19.87 5.13 -4.55
N ILE A 149 -18.67 5.01 -4.01
CA ILE A 149 -17.53 5.86 -4.39
C ILE A 149 -17.14 5.60 -5.84
N ALA A 150 -17.14 4.35 -6.31
CA ALA A 150 -16.86 4.03 -7.70
C ALA A 150 -17.84 4.73 -8.65
N ALA A 151 -19.15 4.67 -8.36
CA ALA A 151 -20.17 5.38 -9.11
C ALA A 151 -19.94 6.90 -9.10
N ALA A 152 -19.63 7.47 -7.93
CA ALA A 152 -19.32 8.89 -7.79
C ALA A 152 -18.09 9.32 -8.60
N LEU A 153 -17.01 8.52 -8.61
CA LEU A 153 -15.80 8.76 -9.40
C LEU A 153 -16.08 8.71 -10.91
N LEU A 154 -16.95 7.79 -11.36
CA LEU A 154 -17.38 7.73 -12.76
C LEU A 154 -18.14 8.99 -13.17
N VAL A 155 -19.10 9.43 -12.35
CA VAL A 155 -19.86 10.67 -12.59
C VAL A 155 -18.91 11.87 -12.63
N TYR A 156 -18.01 11.99 -11.65
CA TYR A 156 -17.01 13.05 -11.61
C TYR A 156 -16.11 13.05 -12.85
N GLY A 157 -15.65 11.87 -13.29
CA GLY A 157 -14.85 11.73 -14.51
C GLY A 157 -15.60 12.15 -15.79
N VAL A 158 -16.92 11.96 -15.86
CA VAL A 158 -17.73 12.46 -16.99
C VAL A 158 -17.83 13.98 -16.95
N VAL A 159 -18.09 14.56 -15.78
CA VAL A 159 -18.17 16.01 -15.59
C VAL A 159 -16.84 16.68 -15.94
N GLU A 160 -15.72 16.16 -15.44
CA GLU A 160 -14.41 16.74 -15.71
C GLU A 160 -14.03 16.67 -17.19
N ARG A 161 -14.36 15.58 -17.88
CA ARG A 161 -14.18 15.49 -19.34
C ARG A 161 -15.02 16.52 -20.09
N ALA A 162 -16.28 16.71 -19.70
CA ALA A 162 -17.15 17.71 -20.32
C ALA A 162 -16.60 19.13 -20.13
N VAL A 163 -16.19 19.46 -18.90
CA VAL A 163 -15.58 20.77 -18.59
C VAL A 163 -14.23 20.95 -19.30
N GLY A 164 -13.41 19.89 -19.38
CA GLY A 164 -12.14 19.91 -20.12
C GLY A 164 -12.33 20.24 -21.59
N VAL A 165 -13.32 19.61 -22.25
CA VAL A 165 -13.69 19.92 -23.64
C VAL A 165 -14.16 21.37 -23.80
N LEU A 166 -14.95 21.89 -22.85
CA LEU A 166 -15.47 23.26 -22.90
C LEU A 166 -14.40 24.33 -22.65
N THR A 167 -13.41 24.04 -21.81
CA THR A 167 -12.40 25.00 -21.36
C THR A 167 -11.07 24.88 -22.11
N GLY A 168 -10.89 23.84 -22.92
CA GLY A 168 -9.60 23.51 -23.54
C GLY A 168 -8.55 23.02 -22.54
N SER A 169 -8.95 22.67 -21.31
CA SER A 169 -8.05 22.16 -20.28
C SER A 169 -7.68 20.70 -20.59
N PRO A 170 -6.45 20.26 -20.28
CA PRO A 170 -6.09 18.85 -20.37
C PRO A 170 -7.01 18.03 -19.47
N THR A 171 -7.56 16.93 -19.98
CA THR A 171 -8.32 15.98 -19.17
C THR A 171 -7.35 15.28 -18.22
N GLN A 172 -7.43 15.55 -16.91
CA GLN A 172 -6.71 14.76 -15.92
C GLN A 172 -7.41 13.42 -15.69
N ASP A 173 -6.73 12.48 -15.03
CA ASP A 173 -7.19 11.12 -14.72
C ASP A 173 -8.25 11.08 -13.60
N ALA A 174 -9.15 12.04 -13.60
CA ALA A 174 -10.18 12.27 -12.60
C ALA A 174 -11.17 11.12 -12.38
N GLY A 175 -11.45 10.36 -13.44
CA GLY A 175 -12.26 9.14 -13.38
C GLY A 175 -11.44 7.87 -13.08
N SER A 176 -10.12 7.97 -12.90
CA SER A 176 -9.26 6.82 -12.61
C SER A 176 -9.59 6.22 -11.25
N PHE A 177 -9.47 4.90 -11.14
CA PHE A 177 -9.58 4.19 -9.86
C PHE A 177 -8.21 3.99 -9.18
N ARG A 178 -7.12 4.41 -9.82
CA ARG A 178 -5.76 4.38 -9.25
C ARG A 178 -5.45 5.71 -8.56
N THR A 179 -4.62 5.64 -7.53
CA THR A 179 -4.07 6.81 -6.83
C THR A 179 -2.69 7.13 -7.31
#